data_AF-A0A852H1H4-F1
#
_entry.id   AF-A0A852H1H4-F1
#
_cell.length_a   1.000
_cell.length_b   1.000
_cell.length_c   1.000
_cell.angle_alpha   90.00
_cell.angle_beta   90.00
_cell.angle_gamma   90.00
#
_symmetry.space_group_name_H-M   'P 1'
#
loop_
_entity.id
_entity.type
_entity.pdbx_description
1 polymer ?
#
loop_
_entity_poly.entity_id
_entity_poly.type
_entity_poly.pdbx_seq_one_letter_code
_entity_poly.pdbx_strand_id
1 'polypeptide(L)'
;QQRDKLKQFQRRVGLSLQRERALARQLLQDGKREKALLLLKKKRYQEQLLDRTENQISNLERMVQDIEFTQIEMKVIEGLKIGNECLNKMHQVMSIEEVERIIGETQDAVEYQRQIDELLAGSLTEEDEDAILEELNAITQEQMELPEVPSEPLPEKIP
;
A
#
# COMPACT_ATOMS: atom_id res chain seq x y z
N GLN A 1 28.97 19.63 4.00
CA GLN A 1 29.98 20.36 3.18
C GLN A 1 29.50 21.72 2.67
N GLN A 2 28.48 21.83 1.81
CA GLN A 2 28.01 23.14 1.31
C GLN A 2 27.47 24.05 2.43
N ARG A 3 26.64 23.50 3.32
CA ARG A 3 26.16 24.21 4.52
C ARG A 3 27.30 24.78 5.37
N ASP A 4 28.35 23.99 5.58
CA ASP A 4 29.47 24.39 6.44
C ASP A 4 30.29 25.51 5.80
N LYS A 5 30.44 25.48 4.46
CA LYS A 5 31.03 26.59 3.69
C LYS A 5 30.20 27.88 3.83
N LEU A 6 28.88 27.80 3.76
CA LEU A 6 27.99 28.96 3.96
C LEU A 6 28.08 29.49 5.40
N LYS A 7 28.10 28.63 6.41
CA LYS A 7 28.30 29.03 7.83
C LYS A 7 29.68 29.65 8.08
N GLN A 8 30.73 29.20 7.39
CA GLN A 8 32.05 29.84 7.45
C GLN A 8 32.06 31.21 6.77
N PHE A 9 31.41 31.34 5.62
CA PHE A 9 31.23 32.63 4.94
C PHE A 9 30.46 33.62 5.82
N GLN A 10 29.35 33.21 6.43
CA GLN A 10 28.54 34.02 7.34
C GLN A 10 29.39 34.61 8.48
N ARG A 11 30.21 33.76 9.13
CA ARG A 11 31.12 34.19 10.20
C ARG A 11 32.17 35.21 9.72
N ARG A 12 32.75 34.97 8.55
CA ARG A 12 33.76 35.88 7.96
C ARG A 12 33.17 37.25 7.64
N VAL A 13 31.99 37.29 7.02
CA VAL A 13 31.31 38.55 6.68
C VAL A 13 30.83 39.27 7.95
N GLY A 14 30.34 38.55 8.95
CA GLY A 14 29.96 39.13 10.25
C GLY A 14 31.11 39.86 10.94
N LEU A 15 32.32 39.27 10.96
CA LEU A 15 33.51 39.93 11.49
C LEU A 15 33.91 41.17 10.67
N SER A 16 33.80 41.12 9.34
CA SER A 16 34.07 42.26 8.46
C SER A 16 33.11 43.42 8.73
N LEU A 17 31.82 43.14 8.91
CA LEU A 17 30.79 44.15 9.18
C LEU A 17 31.05 44.93 10.48
N GLN A 18 31.53 44.26 11.54
CA GLN A 18 31.90 44.94 12.78
C GLN A 18 33.07 45.91 12.58
N ARG A 19 34.09 45.50 11.82
CA ARG A 19 35.24 46.34 11.48
C ARG A 19 34.82 47.53 10.63
N GLU A 20 34.00 47.31 9.60
CA GLU A 20 33.46 48.37 8.75
C GLU A 20 32.63 49.37 9.56
N ARG A 21 31.84 48.92 10.54
CA ARG A 21 31.09 49.82 11.43
C ARG A 21 32.00 50.72 12.28
N ALA A 22 33.09 50.17 12.82
CA ALA A 22 34.06 50.95 13.59
C ALA A 22 34.79 51.99 12.70
N LEU A 23 35.21 51.57 11.50
CA LEU A 23 35.88 52.44 10.53
C LEU A 23 34.94 53.57 10.06
N ALA A 24 33.66 53.28 9.82
CA ALA A 24 32.67 54.29 9.47
C ALA A 24 32.50 55.35 10.57
N ARG A 25 32.54 54.95 11.85
CA ARG A 25 32.50 55.90 12.98
C ARG A 25 33.73 56.81 13.02
N GLN A 26 34.92 56.25 12.81
CA GLN A 26 36.15 57.05 12.74
C GLN A 26 36.12 58.03 11.57
N LEU A 27 35.69 57.59 10.38
CA LEU A 27 35.57 58.48 9.22
C LEU A 27 34.58 59.63 9.42
N LEU A 28 33.53 59.42 10.22
CA LEU A 28 32.60 60.49 10.61
C LEU A 28 33.23 61.48 11.59
N GLN A 29 34.05 61.01 12.55
CA GLN A 29 34.81 61.87 13.46
C GLN A 29 35.86 62.71 12.72
N ASP A 30 36.50 62.12 11.70
CA ASP A 30 37.47 62.79 10.81
C ASP A 30 36.82 63.80 9.84
N GLY A 31 35.49 63.97 9.84
CA GLY A 31 34.78 64.83 8.89
C GLY A 31 34.68 64.30 7.46
N LYS A 32 35.13 63.07 7.18
CA LYS A 32 35.15 62.43 5.85
C LYS A 32 33.81 61.77 5.51
N ARG A 33 32.75 62.59 5.44
CA ARG A 33 31.35 62.13 5.34
C ARG A 33 31.05 61.26 4.11
N GLU A 34 31.60 61.60 2.93
CA GLU A 34 31.38 60.82 1.70
C GLU A 34 31.97 59.41 1.77
N LYS A 35 33.17 59.26 2.34
CA LYS A 35 33.82 57.96 2.52
C LYS A 35 33.06 57.11 3.54
N ALA A 36 32.56 57.71 4.61
CA ALA A 36 31.71 57.02 5.58
C ALA A 36 30.39 56.54 4.93
N LEU A 37 29.76 57.36 4.09
CA LEU A 37 28.55 56.99 3.36
C LEU A 37 28.77 55.79 2.43
N LEU A 38 29.86 55.79 1.65
CA LEU A 38 30.21 54.68 0.77
C LEU A 38 30.39 53.37 1.57
N LEU A 39 31.08 53.46 2.71
CA LEU A 39 31.32 52.31 3.57
C LEU A 39 30.01 51.75 4.16
N LEU A 40 29.09 52.63 4.58
CA LEU A 40 27.78 52.24 5.08
C LEU A 40 26.90 51.60 3.98
N LYS A 41 27.01 52.06 2.73
CA LYS A 41 26.34 51.41 1.59
C LYS A 41 26.88 50.00 1.35
N LYS A 42 28.20 49.83 1.39
CA LYS A 42 28.84 48.51 1.29
C LYS A 42 28.40 47.57 2.42
N LYS A 43 28.38 48.08 3.66
CA LYS A 43 27.87 47.37 4.84
C LYS A 43 26.43 46.89 4.63
N ARG A 44 25.54 47.78 4.17
CA ARG A 44 24.11 47.47 3.93
C ARG A 44 23.94 46.35 2.90
N TYR A 45 24.74 46.35 1.84
CA TYR A 45 24.73 45.29 0.83
C TYR A 45 25.20 43.94 1.39
N GLN A 46 26.26 43.94 2.23
CA GLN A 46 26.74 42.72 2.89
C GLN A 46 25.72 42.15 3.89
N GLU A 47 24.97 43.01 4.60
CA GLU A 47 23.86 42.58 5.45
C GLU A 47 22.77 41.87 4.63
N GLN A 48 22.36 42.44 3.49
CA GLN A 48 21.39 41.79 2.61
C GLN A 48 21.89 40.46 2.05
N LEU A 49 23.19 40.36 1.76
CA LEU A 49 23.80 39.11 1.30
C LEU A 49 23.82 38.04 2.41
N LEU A 50 24.05 38.44 3.66
CA LEU A 50 23.94 37.56 4.82
C LEU A 50 22.51 37.04 4.99
N ASP A 51 21.51 37.91 4.92
CA ASP A 51 20.09 37.51 5.04
C ASP A 51 19.70 36.47 3.97
N ARG A 52 20.14 36.68 2.72
CA ARG A 52 19.95 35.72 1.63
C ARG A 52 20.66 34.39 1.90
N THR A 53 21.88 34.45 2.42
CA THR A 53 22.65 33.26 2.77
C THR A 53 21.99 32.46 3.89
N GLU A 54 21.40 33.14 4.88
CA GLU A 54 20.68 32.51 5.98
C GLU A 54 19.41 31.80 5.51
N ASN A 55 18.66 32.43 4.59
CA ASN A 55 17.54 31.78 3.92
C ASN A 55 17.97 30.54 3.12
N GLN A 56 19.11 30.60 2.43
CA GLN A 56 19.65 29.44 1.71
C GLN A 56 20.07 28.30 2.65
N ILE A 57 20.65 28.62 3.81
CA ILE A 57 20.99 27.62 4.83
C ILE A 57 19.72 26.94 5.34
N SER A 58 18.68 27.71 5.67
CA SER A 58 17.39 27.18 6.13
C SER A 58 16.74 26.26 5.09
N ASN A 59 16.77 26.65 3.82
CA ASN A 59 16.26 25.82 2.72
C ASN A 59 17.05 24.51 2.56
N LEU A 60 18.39 24.55 2.70
CA LEU A 60 19.21 23.35 2.67
C LEU A 60 18.93 22.44 3.86
N GLU A 61 18.73 23.00 5.05
CA GLU A 61 18.38 22.22 6.25
C GLU A 61 17.01 21.53 6.09
N ARG A 62 16.02 22.21 5.51
CA ARG A 62 14.73 21.61 5.13
C ARG A 62 14.89 20.47 4.12
N MET A 63 15.63 20.70 3.04
CA MET A 63 15.84 19.69 2.01
C MET A 63 16.51 18.42 2.56
N VAL A 64 17.45 18.57 3.50
CA VAL A 64 18.07 17.42 4.18
C VAL A 64 17.03 16.65 5.01
N GLN A 65 16.18 17.35 5.76
CA GLN A 65 15.10 16.72 6.52
C GLN A 65 14.11 15.96 5.62
N ASP A 66 13.72 16.56 4.49
CA ASP A 66 12.84 15.92 3.51
C ASP A 66 13.46 14.65 2.93
N ILE A 67 14.77 14.66 2.64
CA ILE A 67 15.52 13.49 2.17
C ILE A 67 15.60 12.40 3.26
N GLU A 68 15.81 12.77 4.51
CA GLU A 68 15.81 11.82 5.63
C GLU A 68 14.43 11.18 5.84
N PHE A 69 13.37 11.97 5.73
CA PHE A 69 12.00 11.49 5.84
C PHE A 69 11.64 10.53 4.71
N THR A 70 11.91 10.91 3.45
CA THR A 70 11.68 10.04 2.29
C THR A 70 12.45 8.72 2.37
N GLN A 71 13.66 8.70 2.95
CA GLN A 71 14.37 7.45 3.22
C GLN A 71 13.65 6.54 4.21
N ILE A 72 13.01 7.12 5.24
CA ILE A 72 12.19 6.35 6.18
C ILE A 72 10.94 5.82 5.48
N GLU A 73 10.26 6.66 4.68
CA GLU A 73 9.10 6.24 3.91
C GLU A 73 9.41 5.07 2.96
N MET A 74 10.54 5.11 2.26
CA MET A 74 10.98 3.99 1.42
C MET A 74 11.15 2.70 2.22
N LYS A 75 11.78 2.76 3.40
CA LYS A 75 11.94 1.58 4.28
C LYS A 75 10.59 1.02 4.73
N VAL A 76 9.61 1.88 5.02
CA VAL A 76 8.25 1.45 5.38
C VAL A 76 7.60 0.73 4.21
N ILE A 77 7.68 1.28 2.99
CA ILE A 77 7.12 0.67 1.79
C ILE A 77 7.78 -0.69 1.50
N GLU A 78 9.11 -0.80 1.63
CA GLU A 78 9.82 -2.08 1.50
C GLU A 78 9.35 -3.10 2.53
N GLY A 79 9.21 -2.68 3.80
CA GLY A 79 8.68 -3.54 4.87
C GLY A 79 7.26 -4.03 4.59
N LEU A 80 6.38 -3.15 4.10
CA LEU A 80 5.02 -3.51 3.70
C LEU A 80 5.02 -4.49 2.51
N LYS A 81 5.91 -4.31 1.55
CA LYS A 81 6.05 -5.22 0.40
C LYS A 81 6.44 -6.62 0.85
N ILE A 82 7.44 -6.74 1.73
CA ILE A 82 7.86 -8.03 2.31
C ILE A 82 6.70 -8.65 3.12
N GLY A 83 6.00 -7.84 3.90
CA GLY A 83 4.82 -8.28 4.65
C GLY A 83 3.73 -8.83 3.73
N ASN A 84 3.44 -8.14 2.62
CA ASN A 84 2.46 -8.59 1.63
C ASN A 84 2.90 -9.90 0.94
N GLU A 85 4.17 -10.02 0.56
CA GLU A 85 4.72 -11.26 -0.01
C GLU A 85 4.61 -12.43 0.98
N CYS A 86 4.88 -12.21 2.27
CA CYS A 86 4.71 -13.21 3.31
C CYS A 86 3.24 -13.64 3.46
N LEU A 87 2.32 -12.67 3.52
CA LEU A 87 0.88 -12.94 3.59
C LEU A 87 0.39 -13.73 2.37
N ASN A 88 0.85 -13.40 1.16
CA ASN A 88 0.49 -14.13 -0.04
C ASN A 88 0.97 -15.60 0.02
N LYS A 89 2.19 -15.84 0.52
CA LYS A 89 2.70 -17.21 0.72
C LYS A 89 1.88 -17.97 1.77
N MET A 90 1.57 -17.33 2.90
CA MET A 90 0.72 -17.94 3.93
C MET A 90 -0.67 -18.28 3.38
N HIS A 91 -1.26 -17.39 2.57
CA HIS A 91 -2.55 -17.63 1.95
C HIS A 91 -2.51 -18.83 0.99
N GLN A 92 -1.45 -18.97 0.20
CA GLN A 92 -1.24 -20.14 -0.66
C GLN A 92 -1.16 -21.43 0.16
N VAL A 93 -0.35 -21.46 1.23
CA VAL A 93 -0.22 -22.65 2.10
C VAL A 93 -1.55 -23.02 2.75
N MET A 94 -2.25 -22.05 3.36
CA MET A 94 -3.57 -22.30 3.96
C MET A 94 -4.60 -22.81 2.94
N SER A 95 -4.59 -22.26 1.71
CA SER A 95 -5.52 -22.73 0.67
C SER A 95 -5.27 -24.18 0.26
N ILE A 96 -4.02 -24.64 0.28
CA ILE A 96 -3.66 -26.03 -0.03
C ILE A 96 -4.11 -26.94 1.12
N GLU A 97 -3.83 -26.58 2.37
CA GLU A 97 -4.28 -27.33 3.54
C GLU A 97 -5.81 -27.48 3.58
N GLU A 98 -6.54 -26.41 3.21
CA GLU A 98 -7.99 -26.43 3.14
C GLU A 98 -8.52 -27.35 2.01
N VAL A 99 -7.85 -27.38 0.85
CA VAL A 99 -8.16 -28.33 -0.23
C VAL A 99 -7.88 -29.77 0.20
N GLU A 100 -6.75 -30.03 0.86
CA GLU A 100 -6.41 -31.38 1.38
C GLU A 100 -7.46 -31.86 2.38
N ARG A 101 -7.91 -30.98 3.28
CA ARG A 101 -8.98 -31.28 4.24
C ARG A 101 -10.28 -31.69 3.53
N ILE A 102 -10.71 -30.94 2.51
CA ILE A 102 -11.93 -31.24 1.75
C ILE A 102 -11.82 -32.59 1.03
N ILE A 103 -10.66 -32.91 0.45
CA ILE A 103 -10.44 -34.20 -0.22
C ILE A 103 -10.52 -35.34 0.78
N GLY A 104 -9.90 -35.19 1.96
CA GLY A 104 -10.00 -36.18 3.05
C GLY A 104 -11.45 -36.41 3.47
N GLU A 105 -12.18 -35.35 3.79
CA GLU A 105 -13.60 -35.43 4.17
C GLU A 105 -14.47 -36.08 3.07
N THR A 106 -14.21 -35.77 1.81
CA THR A 106 -14.94 -36.35 0.66
C THR A 106 -14.61 -37.83 0.49
N GLN A 107 -13.34 -38.20 0.63
CA GLN A 107 -12.89 -39.58 0.51
C GLN A 107 -13.47 -40.45 1.64
N ASP A 108 -13.45 -39.95 2.87
CA ASP A 108 -14.07 -40.62 4.03
C ASP A 108 -15.58 -40.81 3.82
N ALA A 109 -16.28 -39.80 3.30
CA ALA A 109 -17.71 -39.90 2.99
C ALA A 109 -18.01 -40.95 1.90
N VAL A 110 -17.18 -41.02 0.86
CA VAL A 110 -17.30 -42.04 -0.20
C VAL A 110 -17.05 -43.44 0.36
N GLU A 111 -16.05 -43.59 1.24
CA GLU A 111 -15.76 -44.89 1.87
C GLU A 111 -16.88 -45.32 2.82
N TYR A 112 -17.44 -44.39 3.59
CA TYR A 112 -18.61 -44.64 4.41
C TYR A 112 -19.84 -45.07 3.57
N GLN A 113 -20.11 -44.39 2.45
CA GLN A 113 -21.17 -44.79 1.53
C GLN A 113 -20.93 -46.19 0.97
N ARG A 114 -19.69 -46.50 0.59
CA ARG A 114 -19.34 -47.83 0.09
C ARG A 114 -19.53 -48.92 1.15
N GLN A 115 -19.23 -48.63 2.42
CA GLN A 115 -19.52 -49.55 3.53
C GLN A 115 -21.03 -49.77 3.70
N ILE A 116 -21.83 -48.71 3.56
CA ILE A 116 -23.30 -48.83 3.54
C ILE A 116 -23.73 -49.73 2.37
N ASP A 117 -23.23 -49.47 1.16
CA ASP A 117 -23.58 -50.24 -0.03
C ASP A 117 -23.21 -51.72 0.13
N GLU A 118 -22.04 -52.03 0.70
CA GLU A 118 -21.58 -53.41 0.97
C GLU A 118 -22.44 -54.11 2.03
N LEU A 119 -22.82 -53.40 3.10
CA LEU A 119 -23.72 -53.91 4.13
C LEU A 119 -25.13 -54.18 3.56
N LEU A 120 -25.63 -53.31 2.69
CA LEU A 120 -26.95 -53.46 2.06
C LEU A 120 -26.95 -54.57 1.01
N ALA A 121 -25.91 -54.66 0.16
CA ALA A 121 -25.79 -55.67 -0.88
C ALA A 121 -25.70 -57.11 -0.33
N GLY A 122 -25.23 -57.29 0.91
CA GLY A 122 -25.21 -58.58 1.59
C GLY A 122 -26.50 -58.95 2.34
N SER A 123 -27.46 -58.03 2.44
CA SER A 123 -28.64 -58.18 3.32
C SER A 123 -29.98 -58.26 2.57
N LEU A 124 -30.04 -57.93 1.28
CA LEU A 124 -31.26 -57.97 0.49
C LEU A 124 -31.37 -59.27 -0.32
N THR A 125 -32.60 -59.79 -0.46
CA THR A 125 -32.91 -60.92 -1.33
C THR A 125 -33.45 -60.43 -2.69
N GLU A 126 -33.45 -61.28 -3.72
CA GLU A 126 -33.99 -60.90 -5.05
C GLU A 126 -35.46 -60.45 -4.99
N GLU A 127 -36.27 -61.03 -4.09
CA GLU A 127 -37.66 -60.61 -3.88
C GLU A 127 -37.76 -59.19 -3.27
N ASP A 128 -36.81 -58.81 -2.42
CA ASP A 128 -36.75 -57.46 -1.83
C ASP A 128 -36.33 -56.42 -2.88
N GLU A 129 -35.41 -56.78 -3.77
CA GLU A 129 -34.97 -55.90 -4.87
C GLU A 129 -36.11 -55.60 -5.86
N ASP A 130 -36.91 -56.62 -6.21
CA ASP A 130 -38.08 -56.47 -7.08
C ASP A 130 -39.16 -55.57 -6.45
N ALA A 131 -39.42 -55.72 -5.15
CA ALA A 131 -40.39 -54.89 -4.43
C ALA A 131 -39.95 -53.41 -4.36
N ILE A 132 -38.66 -53.15 -4.15
CA ILE A 132 -38.09 -51.80 -4.14
C ILE A 132 -38.15 -51.17 -5.54
N LEU A 133 -37.87 -51.93 -6.59
CA LEU A 133 -37.99 -51.45 -7.97
C LEU A 133 -39.44 -51.05 -8.30
N GLU A 134 -40.42 -51.82 -7.82
CA GLU A 134 -41.84 -51.49 -7.97
C GLU A 134 -42.20 -50.20 -7.21
N GLU A 135 -41.73 -50.03 -5.98
CA GLU A 135 -41.92 -48.82 -5.18
C GLU A 135 -41.26 -47.58 -5.81
N LEU A 136 -40.02 -47.72 -6.32
CA LEU A 136 -39.31 -46.66 -7.04
C LEU A 136 -40.07 -46.22 -8.30
N ASN A 137 -40.61 -47.18 -9.06
CA ASN A 137 -41.41 -46.90 -10.24
C ASN A 137 -42.71 -46.14 -9.88
N ALA A 138 -43.36 -46.51 -8.78
CA ALA A 138 -44.55 -45.79 -8.29
C ALA A 138 -44.25 -44.33 -7.93
N ILE A 139 -43.16 -44.06 -7.20
CA ILE A 139 -42.75 -42.69 -6.83
C ILE A 139 -42.39 -41.85 -8.07
N THR A 140 -41.71 -42.47 -9.04
CA THR A 140 -41.31 -41.78 -10.28
C THR A 140 -42.52 -41.43 -11.14
N GLN A 141 -43.54 -42.29 -11.17
CA GLN A 141 -44.81 -42.03 -11.85
C GLN A 141 -45.62 -40.93 -11.15
N GLU A 142 -45.66 -40.89 -9.81
CA GLU A 142 -46.30 -39.80 -9.06
C GLU A 142 -45.65 -38.43 -9.33
N GLN A 143 -44.32 -38.36 -9.51
CA GLN A 143 -43.63 -37.11 -9.85
C GLN A 143 -43.79 -36.69 -11.33
N MET A 144 -44.25 -37.58 -12.22
CA MET A 144 -44.44 -37.29 -13.65
C MET A 144 -45.83 -36.75 -14.02
N GLU A 145 -46.79 -36.66 -13.09
CA GLU A 145 -48.03 -35.90 -13.31
C GLU A 145 -47.77 -34.38 -13.25
N LEU A 146 -47.12 -33.85 -14.30
CA LEU A 146 -47.00 -32.41 -14.56
C LEU A 146 -48.28 -31.92 -15.29
N PRO A 147 -48.86 -30.76 -14.91
CA PRO A 147 -50.07 -30.24 -15.55
C PRO A 147 -49.82 -29.83 -17.00
N GLU A 148 -50.83 -30.02 -17.88
CA GLU A 148 -50.78 -29.70 -19.31
C GLU A 148 -50.34 -28.24 -19.56
N VAL A 149 -49.29 -28.06 -20.34
CA VAL A 149 -48.75 -26.75 -20.72
C VAL A 149 -49.74 -26.04 -21.66
N PRO A 150 -50.11 -24.76 -21.42
CA PRO A 150 -50.99 -24.01 -22.31
C PRO A 150 -50.47 -23.92 -23.75
N SER A 151 -51.29 -24.32 -24.70
CA SER A 151 -51.02 -24.32 -26.14
C SER A 151 -51.42 -22.99 -26.80
N GLU A 152 -50.83 -21.88 -26.34
CA GLU A 152 -50.92 -20.61 -27.08
C GLU A 152 -49.68 -20.42 -27.98
N PRO A 153 -49.86 -20.17 -29.29
CA PRO A 153 -48.73 -19.93 -30.18
C PRO A 153 -48.05 -18.59 -29.87
N LEU A 154 -46.72 -18.62 -29.75
CA LEU A 154 -45.89 -17.45 -29.52
C LEU A 154 -46.01 -16.44 -30.69
N PRO A 155 -46.12 -15.13 -30.42
CA PRO A 155 -46.21 -14.11 -31.47
C PRO A 155 -44.91 -14.01 -32.27
N GLU A 156 -45.03 -14.00 -33.60
CA GLU A 156 -43.92 -13.90 -34.55
C GLU A 156 -43.16 -12.58 -34.39
N LYS A 157 -41.83 -12.67 -34.32
CA LYS A 157 -40.93 -11.51 -34.42
C LYS A 157 -40.98 -10.96 -35.85
N ILE A 158 -41.53 -9.76 -36.00
CA ILE A 158 -41.42 -8.94 -37.21
C ILE A 158 -39.94 -8.54 -37.38
N PRO A 159 -39.38 -8.58 -38.61
CA PRO A 159 -37.95 -8.36 -38.89
C PRO A 159 -37.43 -6.96 -38.57
#